data_AF-A0A7S2JF82-F1
#
_entry.id   AF-A0A7S2JF82-F1
#
_cell.length_a   1.000
_cell.length_b   1.000
_cell.length_c   1.000
_cell.angle_alpha   90.00
_cell.angle_beta   90.00
_cell.angle_gamma   90.00
#
_symmetry.space_group_name_H-M   'P 1'
#
loop_
_entity.id
_entity.type
_entity.pdbx_description
1 polymer ?
#
loop_
_entity_poly.entity_id
_entity_poly.type
_entity_poly.pdbx_seq_one_letter_code
_entity_poly.pdbx_strand_id
1 'polypeptide(L)'
;DQSQRGLSEDVQKQLQTILEVLEEAAERGERAACAAPAAGGGDHAPDSAGEFLSQFLAADLPAKLVASLGDLEFEVRKDVISVFSAIVRLGSQLGADQQIQQYAMGHPRFYDLLVEGYCTPEIAT
;
A
#
# COMPACT_ATOMS: atom_id res chain seq x y z
N ASP A 1 -13.52 25.30 -2.80
CA ASP A 1 -14.18 24.23 -3.59
C ASP A 1 -13.43 23.69 -4.79
N GLN A 2 -13.25 24.40 -5.91
CA GLN A 2 -12.68 23.75 -7.13
C GLN A 2 -11.25 23.21 -6.95
N SER A 3 -10.42 23.86 -6.12
CA SER A 3 -9.04 23.39 -5.88
C SER A 3 -8.96 22.13 -5.01
N GLN A 4 -9.94 21.86 -4.15
CA GLN A 4 -9.96 20.64 -3.33
C GLN A 4 -10.44 19.42 -4.13
N ARG A 5 -11.39 19.62 -5.05
CA ARG A 5 -11.83 18.53 -5.94
C ARG A 5 -10.73 18.02 -6.86
N GLY A 6 -9.96 18.94 -7.48
CA GLY A 6 -8.84 18.54 -8.33
C GLY A 6 -7.78 17.74 -7.57
N LEU A 7 -7.46 18.13 -6.33
CA LEU A 7 -6.53 17.40 -5.47
C LEU A 7 -7.07 16.02 -5.07
N SER A 8 -8.38 15.92 -4.76
CA SER A 8 -9.03 14.64 -4.44
C SER A 8 -8.93 13.65 -5.61
N GLU A 9 -9.23 14.12 -6.83
CA GLU A 9 -9.14 13.31 -8.05
C GLU A 9 -7.71 12.84 -8.36
N ASP A 10 -6.71 13.70 -8.13
CA ASP A 10 -5.30 13.35 -8.35
C ASP A 10 -4.81 12.32 -7.32
N VAL A 11 -5.17 12.49 -6.05
CA VAL A 11 -4.86 11.51 -5.00
C VAL A 11 -5.54 10.17 -5.30
N GLN A 12 -6.79 10.20 -5.74
CA GLN A 12 -7.53 8.99 -6.09
C GLN A 12 -6.86 8.23 -7.24
N LYS A 13 -6.49 8.93 -8.31
CA LYS A 13 -5.74 8.32 -9.43
C LYS A 13 -4.41 7.74 -8.98
N GLN A 14 -3.70 8.43 -8.08
CA GLN A 14 -2.45 7.91 -7.53
C GLN A 14 -2.68 6.63 -6.73
N LEU A 15 -3.69 6.58 -5.86
CA LEU A 15 -4.01 5.36 -5.09
C LEU A 15 -4.39 4.19 -5.99
N GLN A 16 -5.17 4.44 -7.05
CA GLN A 16 -5.53 3.40 -8.04
C GLN A 16 -4.30 2.90 -8.80
N THR A 17 -3.42 3.81 -9.23
CA THR A 17 -2.16 3.45 -9.88
C THR A 17 -1.29 2.60 -8.96
N ILE A 18 -1.23 2.92 -7.67
CA ILE A 18 -0.50 2.13 -6.67
C ILE A 18 -1.08 0.73 -6.56
N LEU A 19 -2.41 0.60 -6.48
CA LEU A 19 -3.10 -0.69 -6.39
C LEU A 19 -2.78 -1.56 -7.62
N GLU A 20 -2.90 -1.00 -8.82
CA GLU A 20 -2.60 -1.70 -10.07
C GLU A 20 -1.14 -2.18 -10.11
N VAL A 21 -0.18 -1.33 -9.72
CA VAL A 21 1.24 -1.71 -9.68
C VAL A 21 1.51 -2.85 -8.70
N LEU A 22 0.85 -2.84 -7.53
CA LEU A 22 1.00 -3.91 -6.54
C LEU A 22 0.42 -5.24 -7.06
N GLU A 23 -0.76 -5.20 -7.68
CA GLU A 23 -1.43 -6.39 -8.24
C GLU A 23 -0.65 -6.97 -9.42
N GLU A 24 -0.20 -6.15 -10.36
CA GLU A 24 0.60 -6.62 -11.48
C GLU A 24 1.91 -7.28 -11.02
N ALA A 25 2.56 -6.72 -10.00
CA ALA A 25 3.80 -7.27 -9.49
C ALA A 25 3.59 -8.60 -8.76
N ALA A 26 2.50 -8.71 -8.01
CA ALA A 26 2.11 -9.96 -7.39
C ALA A 26 1.86 -11.07 -8.43
N GLU A 27 1.12 -10.77 -9.51
CA GLU A 27 0.90 -11.71 -10.61
C GLU A 27 2.20 -12.15 -11.29
N ARG A 28 3.15 -11.23 -11.47
CA ARG A 28 4.48 -11.55 -12.02
C ARG A 28 5.26 -12.47 -11.10
N GLY A 29 5.22 -12.21 -9.78
CA GLY A 29 5.82 -13.08 -8.77
C GLY A 29 5.27 -14.51 -8.80
N GLU A 30 3.95 -14.67 -8.93
CA GLU A 30 3.31 -15.99 -9.05
C GLU A 30 3.70 -16.73 -10.34
N ARG A 31 3.78 -16.01 -11.48
CA ARG A 31 4.24 -16.60 -12.75
C ARG A 31 5.71 -17.03 -12.70
N ALA A 32 6.56 -16.25 -12.05
CA ALA A 32 7.97 -16.59 -11.84
C ALA A 32 8.14 -17.81 -10.93
N ALA A 33 7.30 -17.96 -9.88
CA ALA A 33 7.31 -19.12 -9.00
C ALA A 33 6.84 -20.41 -9.69
N CYS A 34 5.92 -20.32 -10.66
CA CYS A 34 5.43 -21.46 -11.43
C CYS A 34 6.36 -21.89 -12.58
N ALA A 35 7.21 -20.98 -13.08
CA ALA A 35 8.22 -21.31 -14.09
C ALA A 35 9.35 -22.10 -13.43
N ALA A 36 9.58 -23.34 -13.86
CA ALA A 36 10.67 -24.18 -13.36
C ALA A 36 12.01 -23.41 -13.41
N PRO A 37 12.90 -23.58 -12.41
CA PRO A 37 14.14 -22.82 -12.33
C PRO A 37 15.04 -23.19 -13.50
N ALA A 38 14.98 -22.41 -14.57
CA ALA A 38 15.94 -22.47 -15.65
C ALA A 38 17.27 -21.96 -15.09
N ALA A 39 18.19 -22.90 -14.88
CA ALA A 39 19.55 -22.63 -14.46
C ALA A 39 20.21 -21.64 -15.41
N GLY A 40 20.55 -20.44 -14.91
CA GLY A 40 21.54 -19.57 -15.55
C GLY A 40 21.11 -18.11 -15.67
N GLY A 41 21.89 -17.24 -15.03
CA GLY A 41 21.97 -15.81 -15.38
C GLY A 41 21.29 -14.90 -14.38
N GLY A 42 22.04 -14.48 -13.37
CA GLY A 42 21.67 -13.36 -12.53
C GLY A 42 21.57 -12.09 -13.36
N ASP A 43 20.36 -11.57 -13.46
CA ASP A 43 20.08 -10.16 -13.61
C ASP A 43 18.79 -9.93 -12.83
N HIS A 44 18.93 -9.68 -11.53
CA HIS A 44 17.82 -9.21 -10.70
C HIS A 44 17.46 -7.83 -11.22
N ALA A 45 16.61 -7.77 -12.25
CA ALA A 45 15.82 -6.58 -12.46
C ALA A 45 15.17 -6.27 -11.10
N PRO A 46 15.36 -5.06 -10.55
CA PRO A 46 14.75 -4.74 -9.27
C PRO A 46 13.26 -5.00 -9.40
N ASP A 47 12.72 -5.83 -8.51
CA ASP A 47 11.28 -6.00 -8.38
C ASP A 47 10.72 -4.63 -8.02
N SER A 48 10.27 -3.90 -9.04
CA SER A 48 9.90 -2.49 -8.94
C SER A 48 8.84 -2.25 -7.86
N ALA A 49 8.04 -3.27 -7.55
CA ALA A 49 7.06 -3.23 -6.47
C ALA A 49 7.65 -3.41 -5.07
N GLY A 50 8.69 -4.22 -4.89
CA GLY A 50 9.39 -4.34 -3.61
C GLY A 50 10.12 -3.05 -3.26
N GLU A 51 10.76 -2.41 -4.25
CA GLU A 51 11.36 -1.09 -4.09
C GLU A 51 10.32 -0.01 -3.85
N PHE A 52 9.22 -0.02 -4.59
CA PHE A 52 8.10 0.90 -4.37
C PHE A 52 7.54 0.76 -2.96
N LEU A 53 7.28 -0.47 -2.49
CA LEU A 53 6.77 -0.71 -1.15
C LEU A 53 7.77 -0.29 -0.07
N SER A 54 9.06 -0.55 -0.28
CA SER A 54 10.13 -0.07 0.60
C SER A 54 10.10 1.47 0.73
N GLN A 55 9.96 2.17 -0.40
CA GLN A 55 9.84 3.64 -0.41
C GLN A 55 8.54 4.12 0.23
N PHE A 56 7.43 3.43 0.00
CA PHE A 56 6.12 3.74 0.57
C PHE A 56 6.16 3.67 2.10
N LEU A 57 6.73 2.60 2.64
CA LEU A 57 6.93 2.41 4.08
C LEU A 57 7.95 3.41 4.65
N ALA A 58 9.09 3.62 3.98
CA ALA A 58 10.12 4.55 4.42
C ALA A 58 9.65 6.02 4.45
N ALA A 59 8.71 6.39 3.58
CA ALA A 59 8.10 7.71 3.56
C ALA A 59 7.01 7.90 4.64
N ASP A 60 6.73 6.86 5.45
CA ASP A 60 5.67 6.84 6.45
C ASP A 60 4.29 7.19 5.86
N LEU A 61 4.09 6.85 4.58
CA LEU A 61 2.82 7.06 3.88
C LEU A 61 1.67 6.29 4.54
N PRO A 62 1.86 5.06 5.07
CA PRO A 62 0.78 4.39 5.78
C PRO A 62 0.20 5.23 6.93
N ALA A 63 1.04 5.69 7.87
CA ALA A 63 0.58 6.49 9.00
C ALA A 63 -0.06 7.82 8.55
N LYS A 64 0.50 8.47 7.53
CA LYS A 64 -0.05 9.72 6.97
C LYS A 64 -1.42 9.51 6.36
N LEU A 65 -1.61 8.45 5.57
CA LEU A 65 -2.90 8.15 4.95
C LEU A 65 -3.97 7.84 6.01
N VAL A 66 -3.63 7.06 7.04
CA VAL A 66 -4.56 6.77 8.15
C VAL A 66 -4.92 8.04 8.91
N ALA A 67 -3.93 8.89 9.23
CA ALA A 67 -4.17 10.17 9.91
C ALA A 67 -5.08 11.11 9.12
N SER A 68 -5.07 11.02 7.79
CA SER A 68 -5.91 11.85 6.91
C SER A 68 -7.28 11.25 6.61
N LEU A 69 -7.60 10.01 7.02
CA LEU A 69 -8.87 9.35 6.66
C LEU A 69 -10.11 10.19 6.99
N GLY A 70 -10.11 10.91 8.11
CA GLY A 70 -11.23 11.76 8.51
C GLY A 70 -11.52 12.91 7.55
N ASP A 71 -10.49 13.40 6.86
CA ASP A 71 -10.57 14.54 5.94
C ASP A 71 -10.80 14.12 4.47
N LEU A 72 -10.70 12.81 4.19
CA LEU A 72 -10.84 12.27 2.84
C LEU A 72 -12.31 12.02 2.47
N GLU A 73 -12.61 12.23 1.20
CA GLU A 73 -13.90 11.84 0.63
C GLU A 73 -14.08 10.32 0.68
N PHE A 74 -15.33 9.87 0.77
CA PHE A 74 -15.69 8.47 0.97
C PHE A 74 -15.03 7.51 -0.04
N GLU A 75 -15.00 7.85 -1.33
CA GLU A 75 -14.36 7.02 -2.35
C GLU A 75 -12.84 6.95 -2.17
N VAL A 76 -12.20 8.07 -1.81
CA VAL A 76 -10.75 8.09 -1.55
C VAL A 76 -10.42 7.25 -0.32
N ARG A 77 -11.25 7.26 0.73
CA ARG A 77 -11.08 6.35 1.89
C ARG A 77 -11.10 4.88 1.48
N LYS A 78 -12.03 4.48 0.61
CA LYS A 78 -12.11 3.10 0.09
C LYS A 78 -10.85 2.72 -0.67
N ASP A 79 -10.31 3.63 -1.48
CA ASP A 79 -9.09 3.40 -2.23
C ASP A 79 -7.88 3.27 -1.28
N VAL A 80 -7.80 4.09 -0.23
CA VAL A 80 -6.78 3.93 0.83
C VAL A 80 -6.88 2.55 1.49
N ILE A 81 -8.07 2.13 1.94
CA ILE A 81 -8.29 0.82 2.57
C ILE A 81 -7.90 -0.32 1.61
N SER A 82 -8.20 -0.17 0.32
CA SER A 82 -7.87 -1.17 -0.71
C SER A 82 -6.37 -1.29 -0.90
N VAL A 83 -5.63 -0.17 -0.94
CA VAL A 83 -4.16 -0.16 -0.99
C VAL A 83 -3.56 -0.85 0.24
N PHE A 84 -4.05 -0.54 1.44
CA PHE A 84 -3.61 -1.20 2.67
C PHE A 84 -3.86 -2.71 2.65
N SER A 85 -5.06 -3.11 2.23
CA SER A 85 -5.45 -4.50 2.12
C SER A 85 -4.58 -5.24 1.10
N ALA A 86 -4.27 -4.60 -0.03
CA ALA A 86 -3.37 -5.13 -1.04
C ALA A 86 -1.95 -5.31 -0.48
N ILE A 87 -1.39 -4.30 0.21
CA ILE A 87 -0.06 -4.39 0.81
C ILE A 87 0.04 -5.58 1.79
N VAL A 88 -0.94 -5.75 2.68
CA VAL A 88 -0.93 -6.85 3.66
C VAL A 88 -1.12 -8.20 2.98
N ARG A 89 -2.04 -8.29 2.01
CA ARG A 89 -2.33 -9.55 1.29
C ARG A 89 -1.18 -9.98 0.39
N LEU A 90 -0.60 -9.04 -0.35
CA LEU A 90 0.42 -9.27 -1.37
C LEU A 90 1.84 -9.20 -0.81
N GLY A 91 2.03 -8.70 0.41
CA GLY A 91 3.35 -8.56 1.05
C GLY A 91 4.19 -9.82 0.99
N SER A 92 3.57 -10.98 1.23
CA SER A 92 4.24 -12.29 1.15
C SER A 92 4.64 -12.67 -0.27
N GLN A 93 3.79 -12.37 -1.25
CA GLN A 93 4.04 -12.63 -2.66
C GLN A 93 5.14 -11.71 -3.23
N LEU A 94 5.27 -10.50 -2.66
CA LEU A 94 6.28 -9.51 -3.00
C LEU A 94 7.57 -9.65 -2.18
N GLY A 95 7.66 -10.65 -1.28
CA GLY A 95 8.82 -10.84 -0.40
C GLY A 95 9.04 -9.70 0.62
N ALA A 96 8.00 -8.91 0.90
CA ALA A 96 8.06 -7.70 1.71
C ALA A 96 7.53 -7.88 3.15
N ASP A 97 7.13 -9.10 3.55
CA ASP A 97 6.58 -9.38 4.89
C ASP A 97 7.47 -8.85 6.02
N GLN A 98 8.79 -9.06 5.90
CA GLN A 98 9.72 -8.59 6.93
C GLN A 98 9.76 -7.06 7.02
N GLN A 99 9.66 -6.37 5.88
CA GLN A 99 9.67 -4.90 5.84
C GLN A 99 8.37 -4.33 6.42
N ILE A 100 7.22 -4.93 6.06
CA ILE A 100 5.91 -4.56 6.60
C ILE A 100 5.91 -4.78 8.12
N GLN A 101 6.43 -5.92 8.59
CA GLN A 101 6.51 -6.22 10.01
C GLN A 101 7.43 -5.24 10.75
N GLN A 102 8.60 -4.93 10.19
CA GLN A 102 9.52 -3.95 10.79
C GLN A 102 8.90 -2.55 10.85
N TYR A 103 8.22 -2.13 9.78
CA TYR A 103 7.48 -0.87 9.76
C TYR A 103 6.42 -0.84 10.86
N ALA A 104 5.56 -1.86 10.92
CA ALA A 104 4.53 -2.01 11.93
C ALA A 104 5.08 -1.90 13.37
N MET A 105 6.14 -2.65 13.69
CA MET A 105 6.75 -2.60 15.02
C MET A 105 7.42 -1.26 15.33
N GLY A 106 7.97 -0.58 14.32
CA GLY A 106 8.62 0.73 14.46
C GLY A 106 7.67 1.91 14.57
N HIS A 107 6.38 1.72 14.22
CA HIS A 107 5.39 2.81 14.15
C HIS A 107 4.16 2.50 15.04
N PRO A 108 4.30 2.45 16.37
CA PRO A 108 3.17 2.13 17.27
C PRO A 108 1.99 3.10 17.10
N ARG A 109 2.27 4.37 16.77
CA ARG A 109 1.26 5.38 16.48
C ARG A 109 0.33 5.00 15.31
N PHE A 110 0.81 4.19 14.37
CA PHE A 110 -0.03 3.67 13.29
C PHE A 110 -1.23 2.89 13.85
N TYR A 111 -0.99 2.04 14.86
CA TYR A 111 -2.06 1.28 15.51
C TYR A 111 -2.97 2.16 16.34
N ASP A 112 -2.42 3.16 17.04
CA ASP A 112 -3.23 4.12 17.81
C ASP A 112 -4.21 4.85 16.89
N LEU A 113 -3.76 5.30 15.71
CA LEU A 113 -4.60 5.96 14.71
C LEU A 113 -5.71 5.04 14.19
N LEU A 114 -5.41 3.75 13.96
CA LEU A 114 -6.42 2.78 13.54
C LEU A 114 -7.49 2.55 14.62
N VAL A 115 -7.06 2.43 15.89
CA VAL A 115 -7.98 2.25 17.02
C VAL A 115 -8.81 3.51 17.25
N GLU A 116 -8.20 4.69 17.18
CA GLU A 116 -8.89 5.98 17.27
C GLU A 116 -9.92 6.16 16.15
N GLY A 117 -9.63 5.64 14.95
CA GLY A 117 -10.56 5.61 13.83
C GLY A 117 -11.91 4.94 14.15
N TYR A 118 -11.94 3.95 15.04
CA TYR A 118 -13.20 3.31 15.49
C TYR A 118 -14.11 4.25 16.29
N CYS A 119 -13.55 5.30 16.90
CA CYS A 119 -14.32 6.32 17.60
C CYS A 119 -14.93 7.36 16.65
N THR A 120 -14.56 7.32 15.36
CA THR A 120 -15.02 8.26 14.33
C THR A 120 -15.99 7.56 13.38
N PRO A 121 -17.30 7.81 13.48
CA PRO A 121 -18.33 7.10 12.70
C PRO A 121 -18.07 7.14 11.19
N GLU A 122 -17.53 8.24 10.68
CA GLU A 122 -17.26 8.44 9.26
C GLU A 122 -16.14 7.54 8.71
N ILE A 123 -15.29 7.01 9.61
CA ILE A 123 -14.17 6.10 9.30
C ILE A 123 -14.55 4.64 9.62
N ALA A 124 -15.36 4.43 10.66
CA ALA A 124 -15.71 3.11 11.18
C ALA A 124 -16.81 2.36 10.38
N THR A 125 -17.42 3.00 9.38
CA THR A 125 -18.51 2.47 8.53
C THR A 125 -18.04 2.02 7.16
#